data_AF-A0AA88CQU2-F1
#
_entry.id   AF-A0AA88CQU2-F1
#
_cell.length_a   1.000
_cell.length_b   1.000
_cell.length_c   1.000
_cell.angle_alpha   90.00
_cell.angle_beta   90.00
_cell.angle_gamma   90.00
#
_symmetry.space_group_name_H-M   'P 1'
#
loop_
_entity.id
_entity.type
_entity.pdbx_description
1 polymer ?
#
loop_
_entity_poly.entity_id
_entity_poly.type
_entity_poly.pdbx_seq_one_letter_code
_entity_poly.pdbx_strand_id
1 'polypeptide(L)'
;MMDNLEEMFGEQTIQAKTDAIKGLMNCRQKVRTPIKEHMMTVMAYLSEAQANGAEIDAATQLVMVFQTLFKDFDLFQASYNLNQKEMSLTELMKELQAFENIFKGSGSKVEANLAEPSSPAPNPKRKKEKGKNNGNKLA
;
A
#
# COMPACT_ATOMS: atom_id res chain seq x y z
N MET A 1 30.56 -27.57 -35.42
CA MET A 1 30.85 -27.35 -33.98
C MET A 1 30.31 -26.01 -33.50
N MET A 2 30.39 -24.93 -34.31
CA MET A 2 29.70 -23.66 -34.00
C MET A 2 28.17 -23.77 -34.07
N ASP A 3 27.64 -24.55 -35.03
CA ASP A 3 26.19 -24.68 -35.23
C ASP A 3 25.46 -25.21 -33.98
N ASN A 4 26.02 -26.25 -33.33
CA ASN A 4 25.46 -26.82 -32.10
C ASN A 4 25.51 -25.86 -30.91
N LEU A 5 26.45 -24.91 -30.91
CA LEU A 5 26.61 -23.94 -29.81
C LEU A 5 25.57 -22.82 -29.96
N GLU A 6 25.39 -22.31 -31.17
CA GLU A 6 24.36 -21.32 -31.50
C GLU A 6 22.95 -21.86 -31.23
N GLU A 7 22.70 -23.12 -31.59
CA GLU A 7 21.46 -23.84 -31.27
C GLU A 7 21.21 -23.90 -29.75
N MET A 8 22.20 -24.33 -28.97
CA MET A 8 22.07 -24.47 -27.52
C MET A 8 21.85 -23.13 -26.78
N PHE A 9 22.52 -22.05 -27.21
CA PHE A 9 22.29 -20.71 -26.63
C PHE A 9 20.94 -20.13 -27.07
N GLY A 10 20.51 -20.40 -28.30
CA GLY A 10 19.18 -20.04 -28.79
C GLY A 10 18.08 -20.70 -27.97
N GLU A 11 18.19 -22.02 -27.73
CA GLU A 11 17.25 -22.78 -26.91
C GLU A 11 17.18 -22.25 -25.47
N GLN A 12 18.32 -21.98 -24.84
CA GLN A 12 18.37 -21.41 -23.48
C GLN A 12 17.69 -20.04 -23.40
N THR A 13 17.89 -19.19 -24.40
CA THR A 13 17.26 -17.86 -24.45
C THR A 13 15.74 -17.98 -24.61
N ILE A 14 15.27 -18.89 -25.47
CA ILE A 14 13.84 -19.17 -25.62
C ILE A 14 13.24 -19.71 -24.32
N GLN A 15 13.94 -20.62 -23.65
CA GLN A 15 13.50 -21.21 -22.39
C GLN A 15 13.40 -20.15 -21.29
N ALA A 16 14.45 -19.35 -21.08
CA ALA A 16 14.47 -18.28 -20.09
C ALA A 16 13.37 -17.23 -20.33
N LYS A 17 13.18 -16.82 -21.59
CA LYS A 17 12.06 -15.94 -21.99
C LYS A 17 10.70 -16.53 -21.59
N THR A 18 10.49 -17.81 -21.91
CA THR A 18 9.23 -18.51 -21.66
C THR A 18 8.97 -18.65 -20.16
N ASP A 19 10.01 -18.96 -19.38
CA ASP A 19 9.91 -19.10 -17.93
C ASP A 19 9.62 -17.76 -17.24
N ALA A 20 10.26 -16.68 -17.68
CA ALA A 20 9.99 -15.33 -17.17
C ALA A 20 8.54 -14.90 -17.46
N ILE A 21 8.06 -15.10 -18.69
CA ILE A 21 6.67 -14.81 -19.07
C ILE A 21 5.69 -15.65 -18.25
N LYS A 22 5.98 -16.93 -18.05
CA LYS A 22 5.16 -17.83 -17.22
C LYS A 22 5.16 -17.38 -15.76
N GLY A 23 6.31 -16.97 -15.23
CA GLY A 23 6.44 -16.41 -13.89
C GLY A 23 5.57 -15.17 -13.72
N LEU A 24 5.62 -14.25 -14.68
CA LEU A 24 4.79 -13.05 -14.72
C LEU A 24 3.29 -13.38 -14.77
N MET A 25 2.87 -14.27 -15.68
CA MET A 25 1.45 -14.65 -15.84
C MET A 25 0.86 -15.31 -14.60
N ASN A 26 1.69 -16.02 -13.81
CA ASN A 26 1.29 -16.65 -12.56
C ASN A 26 1.50 -15.74 -11.34
N CYS A 27 2.16 -14.59 -11.50
CA CYS A 27 2.38 -13.62 -10.44
C CYS A 27 1.04 -12.98 -10.05
N ARG A 28 0.63 -13.18 -8.80
CA ARG A 28 -0.56 -12.54 -8.23
C ARG A 28 -0.20 -11.98 -6.87
N GLN A 29 -0.51 -10.71 -6.65
CA GLN A 29 -0.33 -10.09 -5.35
C GLN A 29 -1.23 -10.78 -4.34
N LYS A 30 -0.63 -11.29 -3.26
CA LYS A 30 -1.39 -11.88 -2.16
C LYS A 30 -1.90 -10.77 -1.24
N VAL A 31 -3.04 -11.01 -0.60
CA VAL A 31 -3.59 -10.10 0.43
C VAL A 31 -2.51 -9.74 1.44
N ARG A 32 -2.42 -8.45 1.79
CA ARG A 32 -1.43 -7.88 2.73
C ARG A 32 0.03 -7.87 2.26
N THR A 33 0.34 -8.36 1.06
CA THR A 33 1.70 -8.19 0.49
C THR A 33 1.90 -6.72 0.13
N PRO A 34 2.96 -6.06 0.66
CA PRO A 34 3.24 -4.67 0.33
C PRO A 34 3.41 -4.48 -1.17
N ILE A 35 2.80 -3.43 -1.70
CA ILE A 35 2.80 -3.18 -3.15
C ILE A 35 4.22 -2.99 -3.72
N LYS A 36 5.13 -2.42 -2.92
CA LYS A 36 6.55 -2.28 -3.29
C LYS A 36 7.21 -3.64 -3.55
N GLU A 37 7.00 -4.60 -2.67
CA GLU A 37 7.59 -5.95 -2.78
C GLU A 37 7.05 -6.69 -4.01
N HIS A 38 5.73 -6.62 -4.20
CA HIS A 38 5.07 -7.20 -5.36
C HIS A 38 5.58 -6.58 -6.68
N MET A 39 5.62 -5.25 -6.76
CA MET A 39 6.09 -4.52 -7.94
C MET A 39 7.55 -4.87 -8.29
N MET A 40 8.44 -4.98 -7.30
CA MET A 40 9.82 -5.39 -7.56
C MET A 40 9.90 -6.79 -8.18
N THR A 41 9.05 -7.72 -7.73
CA THR A 41 8.97 -9.08 -8.30
C THR A 41 8.48 -9.05 -9.74
N VAL A 42 7.42 -8.28 -10.03
CA VAL A 42 6.86 -8.14 -11.38
C VAL A 42 7.87 -7.49 -12.34
N MET A 43 8.55 -6.42 -11.89
CA MET A 43 9.59 -5.76 -12.69
C MET A 43 10.78 -6.69 -12.98
N ALA A 44 11.13 -7.59 -12.06
CA ALA A 44 12.18 -8.59 -12.28
C ALA A 44 11.81 -9.54 -13.42
N TYR A 45 10.58 -10.08 -13.44
CA TYR A 45 10.12 -10.94 -14.55
C TYR A 45 10.05 -10.21 -15.88
N LEU A 46 9.57 -8.96 -15.89
CA LEU A 46 9.56 -8.13 -17.11
C LEU A 46 10.98 -7.91 -17.64
N SER A 47 11.92 -7.56 -16.76
CA SER A 47 13.32 -7.34 -17.12
C SER A 47 13.97 -8.62 -17.64
N GLU A 48 13.72 -9.76 -17.00
CA GLU A 48 14.23 -11.06 -17.44
C GLU A 48 13.64 -11.47 -18.79
N ALA A 49 12.33 -11.30 -19.00
CA ALA A 49 11.71 -11.60 -20.29
C ALA A 49 12.32 -10.74 -21.41
N GLN A 50 12.46 -9.42 -21.18
CA GLN A 50 13.04 -8.50 -22.17
C GLN A 50 14.52 -8.77 -22.44
N ALA A 51 15.31 -9.09 -21.41
CA ALA A 51 16.72 -9.48 -21.56
C ALA A 51 16.88 -10.76 -22.40
N ASN A 52 15.88 -11.63 -22.42
CA ASN A 52 15.82 -12.84 -23.23
C ASN A 52 15.03 -12.65 -24.54
N GLY A 53 14.89 -11.41 -25.03
CA GLY A 53 14.32 -11.11 -26.34
C GLY A 53 12.79 -11.10 -26.41
N ALA A 54 12.10 -10.89 -25.28
CA ALA A 54 10.68 -10.52 -25.32
C ALA A 54 10.52 -9.05 -25.71
N GLU A 55 9.71 -8.79 -26.73
CA GLU A 55 9.31 -7.44 -27.12
C GLU A 55 8.00 -7.08 -26.40
N ILE A 56 8.11 -6.36 -25.29
CA ILE A 56 6.97 -5.91 -24.49
C ILE A 56 7.02 -4.39 -24.40
N ASP A 57 6.13 -3.72 -25.13
CA ASP A 57 6.04 -2.26 -25.11
C ASP A 57 5.57 -1.74 -23.75
N ALA A 58 5.86 -0.47 -23.47
CA ALA A 58 5.57 0.14 -22.17
C ALA A 58 4.09 0.07 -21.78
N ALA A 59 3.15 0.25 -22.73
CA ALA A 59 1.72 0.18 -22.42
C ALA A 59 1.32 -1.25 -22.04
N THR A 60 1.82 -2.24 -22.77
CA THR A 60 1.62 -3.66 -22.44
C THR A 60 2.19 -4.01 -21.07
N GLN A 61 3.36 -3.47 -20.69
CA GLN A 61 3.93 -3.70 -19.35
C GLN A 61 3.00 -3.21 -18.23
N LEU A 62 2.40 -2.03 -18.39
CA LEU A 62 1.48 -1.47 -17.39
C LEU A 62 0.21 -2.32 -17.27
N VAL A 63 -0.35 -2.77 -18.40
CA VAL A 63 -1.50 -3.69 -18.41
C VAL A 63 -1.15 -5.00 -17.68
N MET A 64 0.02 -5.58 -17.95
CA MET A 64 0.48 -6.79 -17.26
C MET A 64 0.61 -6.56 -15.75
N VAL A 65 1.18 -5.43 -15.32
CA VAL A 65 1.25 -5.08 -13.89
C VAL A 65 -0.14 -5.08 -13.27
N PHE A 66 -1.12 -4.38 -13.85
CA PHE A 66 -2.48 -4.32 -13.30
C PHE A 66 -3.12 -5.71 -13.16
N GLN A 67 -2.90 -6.62 -14.11
CA GLN A 67 -3.42 -7.98 -14.05
C GLN A 67 -2.83 -8.83 -12.90
N THR A 68 -1.67 -8.43 -12.36
CA THR A 68 -1.03 -9.10 -11.22
C THR A 68 -1.51 -8.55 -9.87
N LEU A 69 -2.14 -7.38 -9.83
CA LEU A 69 -2.51 -6.72 -8.58
C LEU A 69 -3.70 -7.38 -7.89
N PHE A 70 -3.81 -7.13 -6.58
CA PHE A 70 -4.98 -7.56 -5.82
C PHE A 70 -6.19 -6.67 -6.14
N LYS A 71 -7.41 -7.22 -6.02
CA LYS A 71 -8.66 -6.53 -6.44
C LYS A 71 -8.92 -5.20 -5.75
N ASP A 72 -8.34 -4.96 -4.57
CA ASP A 72 -8.45 -3.68 -3.87
C ASP A 72 -7.86 -2.49 -4.67
N PHE A 73 -7.07 -2.78 -5.71
CA PHE A 73 -6.52 -1.78 -6.64
C PHE A 73 -7.40 -1.53 -7.88
N ASP A 74 -8.57 -2.16 -8.01
CA ASP A 74 -9.48 -1.94 -9.16
C ASP A 74 -9.89 -0.47 -9.30
N LEU A 75 -10.10 0.23 -8.16
CA LEU A 75 -10.42 1.67 -8.14
C LEU A 75 -9.26 2.52 -8.69
N PHE A 76 -8.02 2.15 -8.36
CA PHE A 76 -6.84 2.82 -8.89
C PHE A 76 -6.74 2.59 -10.40
N GLN A 77 -6.91 1.35 -10.87
CA GLN A 77 -6.85 1.02 -12.29
C GLN A 77 -7.93 1.75 -13.11
N ALA A 78 -9.17 1.81 -12.60
CA ALA A 78 -10.24 2.57 -13.25
C ALA A 78 -9.89 4.06 -13.38
N SER A 79 -9.31 4.64 -12.33
CA SER A 79 -8.88 6.04 -12.32
C SER A 79 -7.72 6.29 -13.30
N TYR A 80 -6.77 5.35 -13.39
CA TYR A 80 -5.67 5.42 -14.35
C TYR A 80 -6.18 5.39 -15.80
N ASN A 81 -7.07 4.45 -16.13
CA ASN A 81 -7.62 4.29 -17.49
C ASN A 81 -8.38 5.53 -17.97
N LEU A 82 -9.07 6.24 -17.07
CA LEU A 82 -9.78 7.47 -17.39
C LEU A 82 -8.85 8.63 -17.73
N ASN A 83 -7.67 8.67 -17.11
CA ASN A 83 -6.73 9.77 -17.27
C ASN A 83 -5.73 9.58 -18.41
N GLN A 84 -5.69 8.38 -19.04
CA GLN A 84 -4.77 8.00 -20.13
C GLN A 84 -3.34 8.51 -19.94
N LYS A 85 -2.84 8.41 -18.71
CA LYS A 85 -1.53 8.96 -18.37
C LYS A 85 -0.45 7.98 -18.81
N GLU A 86 0.40 8.40 -19.75
CA GLU A 86 1.65 7.67 -20.00
C GLU A 86 2.54 7.74 -18.76
N MET A 87 3.02 6.58 -18.32
CA MET A 87 3.67 6.41 -17.04
C MET A 87 4.75 5.33 -17.13
N SER A 88 5.91 5.59 -16.54
CA SER A 88 6.92 4.56 -16.34
C SER A 88 6.54 3.60 -15.21
N LEU A 89 7.11 2.39 -15.22
CA LEU A 89 6.92 1.40 -14.14
C LEU A 89 7.30 1.97 -12.75
N THR A 90 8.32 2.84 -12.69
CA THR A 90 8.76 3.44 -11.42
C THR A 90 7.77 4.47 -10.89
N GLU A 91 7.13 5.24 -11.77
CA GLU A 91 6.07 6.17 -11.39
C GLU A 91 4.82 5.40 -10.96
N LEU A 92 4.46 4.32 -11.68
CA LEU A 92 3.35 3.44 -11.30
C LEU A 92 3.55 2.87 -9.91
N MET A 93 4.75 2.36 -9.60
CA MET A 93 5.05 1.86 -8.26
C MET A 93 4.86 2.93 -7.19
N LYS A 94 5.32 4.17 -7.43
CA LYS A 94 5.17 5.28 -6.46
C LYS A 94 3.70 5.63 -6.24
N GLU A 95 2.90 5.73 -7.30
CA GLU A 95 1.47 6.06 -7.20
C GLU A 95 0.68 4.94 -6.51
N LEU A 96 0.97 3.69 -6.85
CA LEU A 96 0.38 2.52 -6.18
C LEU A 96 0.75 2.46 -4.69
N GLN A 97 1.99 2.80 -4.31
CA GLN A 97 2.40 2.93 -2.91
C GLN A 97 1.67 4.05 -2.18
N ALA A 98 1.48 5.21 -2.82
CA ALA A 98 0.71 6.30 -2.24
C ALA A 98 -0.75 5.88 -2.01
N PHE A 99 -1.36 5.20 -2.98
CA PHE A 99 -2.71 4.65 -2.87
C PHE A 99 -2.82 3.62 -1.73
N GLU A 100 -1.87 2.68 -1.65
CA GLU A 100 -1.81 1.68 -0.59
C GLU A 100 -1.75 2.34 0.81
N ASN A 101 -0.97 3.42 0.95
CA ASN A 101 -0.85 4.16 2.21
C ASN A 101 -2.14 4.89 2.60
N ILE A 102 -2.87 5.47 1.63
CA ILE A 102 -4.17 6.10 1.88
C ILE A 102 -5.19 5.06 2.33
N PHE A 103 -5.22 3.90 1.67
CA PHE A 103 -6.14 2.82 1.98
C PHE A 103 -5.85 2.16 3.34
N LYS A 104 -4.57 2.04 3.72
CA LYS A 104 -4.17 1.59 5.07
C LYS A 104 -4.42 2.67 6.13
N GLY A 105 -4.23 3.95 5.78
CA GLY A 105 -4.41 5.10 6.65
C GLY A 105 -5.87 5.44 6.96
N SER A 106 -6.80 5.13 6.07
CA SER A 106 -8.25 5.35 6.31
C SER A 106 -8.83 4.42 7.39
N GLY A 107 -8.11 3.37 7.79
CA GLY A 107 -8.45 2.51 8.94
C GLY A 107 -7.86 2.98 10.27
N SER A 108 -7.07 4.06 10.30
CA SER A 108 -6.48 4.56 11.54
C SER A 108 -6.47 6.09 11.54
N LYS A 109 -7.27 6.65 12.46
CA LYS A 109 -7.32 8.07 12.88
C LYS A 109 -8.41 8.93 12.23
N VAL A 110 -9.65 8.68 12.64
CA VAL A 110 -10.63 9.74 12.91
C VAL A 110 -10.95 9.71 14.40
N GLU A 111 -9.97 10.07 15.23
CA GLU A 111 -10.21 10.42 16.63
C GLU A 111 -9.54 11.75 16.93
N ALA A 112 -10.24 12.53 17.75
CA ALA A 112 -9.98 13.89 18.17
C ALA A 112 -10.22 14.93 17.07
N ASN A 113 -11.42 15.54 17.09
CA ASN A 113 -11.66 16.99 17.10
C ASN A 113 -13.18 17.25 17.18
N LEU A 114 -13.89 16.72 18.19
CA LEU A 114 -15.13 17.36 18.60
C LEU A 114 -14.80 18.12 19.88
N ALA A 115 -14.53 19.41 19.72
CA ALA A 115 -14.34 20.32 20.83
C ALA A 115 -15.63 20.30 21.68
N GLU A 116 -15.55 19.70 22.87
CA GLU A 116 -16.59 19.91 23.88
C GLU A 116 -16.56 21.37 24.34
N PRO A 117 -17.70 22.07 24.35
CA PRO A 117 -17.78 23.41 24.91
C PRO A 117 -17.60 23.33 26.43
N SER A 118 -16.57 24.03 26.90
CA SER A 118 -16.29 24.34 28.30
C SER A 118 -17.57 24.67 29.09
N SER A 119 -17.90 23.83 30.08
CA SER A 119 -18.84 24.19 31.15
C SER A 119 -18.07 24.58 32.42
N PRO A 120 -18.51 25.63 33.15
CA PRO A 120 -17.70 26.31 34.15
C PRO A 120 -17.70 25.58 35.50
N ALA A 121 -16.54 25.54 36.16
CA ALA A 121 -16.38 24.99 37.51
C ALA A 121 -17.15 25.79 38.57
N PRO A 122 -17.82 25.15 39.56
CA PRO A 122 -18.43 25.85 40.68
C PRO A 122 -17.43 26.10 41.81
N ASN A 123 -17.36 27.35 42.24
CA ASN A 123 -16.56 27.86 43.35
C ASN A 123 -17.17 27.44 44.71
N PRO A 124 -16.44 26.84 45.67
CA PRO A 124 -16.95 26.70 47.04
C PRO A 124 -16.28 27.74 47.96
N LYS A 125 -16.96 28.86 48.23
CA LYS A 125 -16.68 29.72 49.38
C LYS A 125 -17.94 29.82 50.25
N ARG A 126 -17.92 29.13 51.40
CA ARG A 126 -18.33 29.68 52.70
C ARG A 126 -18.18 28.65 53.82
N LYS A 127 -17.11 28.83 54.61
CA LYS A 127 -16.92 28.20 55.92
C LYS A 127 -17.76 29.02 56.92
N LYS A 128 -18.83 28.45 57.47
CA LYS A 128 -19.60 29.04 58.57
C LYS A 128 -19.09 28.53 59.93
N GLU A 129 -19.17 29.46 60.86
CA GLU A 129 -18.61 29.56 62.21
C GLU A 129 -18.99 28.45 63.20
N LYS A 130 -18.08 28.21 64.15
CA LYS A 130 -18.22 27.33 65.31
C LYS A 130 -19.21 27.92 66.32
N GLY A 131 -20.28 27.18 66.63
CA GLY A 131 -21.11 27.36 67.80
C GLY A 131 -20.61 26.52 68.99
N LYS A 132 -20.57 27.16 70.16
CA LYS A 132 -19.95 26.72 71.43
C LYS A 132 -20.52 25.44 72.03
N ASN A 133 -19.58 24.61 72.51
CA ASN A 133 -19.76 23.55 73.50
C ASN A 133 -19.95 24.20 74.89
N ASN A 134 -21.00 23.83 75.62
CA ASN A 134 -21.11 24.04 77.07
C ASN A 134 -21.88 22.87 77.68
N GLY A 135 -21.16 22.01 78.38
CA GLY A 135 -21.74 20.94 79.17
C GLY A 135 -20.65 20.26 79.98
N ASN A 136 -20.34 20.81 81.16
CA ASN A 136 -19.79 20.01 82.26
C ASN A 136 -20.41 20.48 83.57
N LYS A 137 -20.58 19.49 84.45
CA LYS A 137 -21.61 19.31 85.48
C LYS A 137 -20.92 19.23 86.85
N LEU A 138 -21.61 19.71 87.90
CA LEU A 138 -21.50 19.32 89.32
C LEU A 138 -20.13 19.44 90.03
N ALA A 139 -20.07 20.31 91.05
CA ALA A 139 -20.24 19.94 92.47
C ALA A 139 -20.31 21.21 93.32
#